data_AF-D4K453-F1
#
_entry.id   AF-D4K453-F1
#
_cell.length_a   1.000
_cell.length_b   1.000
_cell.length_c   1.000
_cell.angle_alpha   90.00
_cell.angle_beta   90.00
_cell.angle_gamma   90.00
#
_symmetry.space_group_name_H-M   'P 1'
#
loop_
_entity.id
_entity.type
_entity.pdbx_description
1 polymer ?
#
loop_
_entity_poly.entity_id
_entity_poly.type
_entity_poly.pdbx_seq_one_letter_code
_entity_poly.pdbx_strand_id
1 'polypeptide(L)'
;MSNPLARRARIKDLSNKAEGIFQYVGNDNVLFRLISTGNKLTSDANYAVALFTGFARSHQLGSQETRRTIDSIYRRVGELMCLIDIVHAAAGEEIMPEPYESIDFCYMTEYRTMLREAVIRGMPDDYKGPAQNPYAVSLVQPGVGHGNGYTLDEYDDDFSARFTRREEPRDRKLVFRCTKSELDAIKRYANIIDIKFTEEEIHHA
;
A
#
# COMPACT_ATOMS: atom_id res chain seq x y z
N MET A 1 -21.77 -3.06 -6.41
CA MET A 1 -20.68 -3.64 -7.22
C MET A 1 -19.51 -2.68 -7.19
N SER A 2 -18.43 -3.05 -6.51
CA SER A 2 -17.22 -2.25 -6.45
C SER A 2 -16.60 -2.19 -7.86
N ASN A 3 -16.27 -0.99 -8.35
CA ASN A 3 -15.65 -0.86 -9.67
C ASN A 3 -14.18 -1.33 -9.59
N PRO A 4 -13.78 -2.40 -10.29
CA PRO A 4 -12.42 -2.95 -10.19
C PRO A 4 -11.34 -1.93 -10.54
N LEU A 5 -11.64 -0.97 -11.42
CA LEU A 5 -10.71 0.12 -11.77
C LEU A 5 -10.46 1.08 -10.60
N ALA A 6 -11.50 1.40 -9.83
CA ALA A 6 -11.38 2.25 -8.65
C ALA A 6 -10.59 1.53 -7.54
N ARG A 7 -10.72 0.21 -7.44
CA ARG A 7 -10.01 -0.60 -6.43
C ARG A 7 -8.52 -0.70 -6.73
N ARG A 8 -8.14 -0.94 -7.98
CA ARG A 8 -6.75 -0.89 -8.45
C ARG A 8 -6.10 0.49 -8.25
N ALA A 9 -6.82 1.57 -8.54
CA ALA A 9 -6.32 2.93 -8.33
C ALA A 9 -6.01 3.21 -6.85
N ARG A 10 -6.80 2.64 -5.92
CA ARG A 10 -6.58 2.77 -4.47
C ARG A 10 -5.34 2.01 -3.99
N ILE A 11 -5.13 0.79 -4.49
CA ILE A 11 -3.92 0.01 -4.17
C ILE A 11 -2.69 0.72 -4.71
N LYS A 12 -2.78 1.29 -5.93
CA LYS A 12 -1.71 2.08 -6.51
C LYS A 12 -1.41 3.33 -5.67
N ASP A 13 -2.42 4.03 -5.15
CA ASP A 13 -2.23 5.16 -4.24
C ASP A 13 -1.53 4.73 -2.95
N LEU A 14 -1.97 3.62 -2.35
CA LEU A 14 -1.33 3.05 -1.15
C LEU A 14 0.13 2.67 -1.42
N SER A 15 0.40 1.93 -2.49
CA SER A 15 1.76 1.55 -2.88
C SER A 15 2.69 2.76 -3.03
N ASN A 16 2.21 3.84 -3.65
CA ASN A 16 2.99 5.07 -3.81
C ASN A 16 3.25 5.80 -2.49
N LYS A 17 2.37 5.66 -1.50
CA LYS A 17 2.44 6.42 -0.24
C LYS A 17 2.93 5.60 0.95
N ALA A 18 2.89 4.27 0.86
CA ALA A 18 3.20 3.33 1.93
C ALA A 18 4.55 3.63 2.58
N GLU A 19 5.51 3.98 1.75
CA GLU A 19 6.86 4.20 2.20
C GLU A 19 7.03 5.54 2.93
N GLY A 20 6.38 6.60 2.45
CA GLY A 20 6.28 7.86 3.19
C GLY A 20 5.50 7.69 4.48
N ILE A 21 4.43 6.90 4.46
CA ILE A 21 3.70 6.54 5.67
C ILE A 21 4.65 5.86 6.66
N PHE A 22 5.43 4.88 6.20
CA PHE A 22 6.36 4.14 7.05
C PHE A 22 7.43 5.07 7.68
N GLN A 23 8.06 5.92 6.87
CA GLN A 23 9.08 6.86 7.34
C GLN A 23 8.53 7.94 8.29
N TYR A 24 7.44 8.62 7.89
CA TYR A 24 6.93 9.78 8.63
C TYR A 24 6.13 9.39 9.86
N VAL A 25 5.37 8.28 9.84
CA VAL A 25 4.79 7.70 11.07
C VAL A 25 5.90 7.17 11.98
N GLY A 26 7.00 6.71 11.39
CA GLY A 26 8.18 6.22 12.08
C GLY A 26 8.13 4.71 12.28
N ASN A 27 9.22 4.04 11.91
CA ASN A 27 9.35 2.59 11.84
C ASN A 27 8.85 1.90 13.13
N ASP A 28 9.31 2.37 14.29
CA ASP A 28 8.94 1.79 15.59
C ASP A 28 7.44 1.92 15.88
N ASN A 29 6.80 3.01 15.45
CA ASN A 29 5.37 3.23 15.66
C ASN A 29 4.55 2.29 14.78
N VAL A 30 4.95 2.08 13.52
CA VAL A 30 4.28 1.16 12.60
C VAL A 30 4.41 -0.28 13.11
N LEU A 31 5.63 -0.69 13.50
CA LEU A 31 5.89 -2.03 14.04
C LEU A 31 5.16 -2.26 15.37
N PHE A 32 5.13 -1.27 16.26
CA PHE A 32 4.38 -1.36 17.51
C PHE A 32 2.87 -1.52 17.25
N ARG A 33 2.32 -0.79 16.28
CA ARG A 33 0.91 -0.97 15.86
C ARG A 33 0.67 -2.36 15.30
N LEU A 34 1.56 -2.87 14.45
CA LEU A 34 1.47 -4.22 13.90
C LEU A 34 1.40 -5.28 15.01
N ILE A 35 2.31 -5.20 15.98
CA ILE A 35 2.35 -6.11 17.15
C ILE A 35 1.07 -5.95 17.98
N SER A 36 0.65 -4.71 18.27
CA SER A 36 -0.54 -4.44 19.08
C SER A 36 -1.82 -4.96 18.43
N THR A 37 -1.98 -4.76 17.12
CA THR A 37 -3.13 -5.24 16.35
C THR A 37 -3.12 -6.76 16.23
N GLY A 38 -1.94 -7.37 16.02
CA GLY A 38 -1.78 -8.83 16.05
C GLY A 38 -2.21 -9.44 17.39
N ASN A 39 -1.74 -8.89 18.50
CA ASN A 39 -2.11 -9.36 19.84
C ASN A 39 -3.62 -9.23 20.11
N LYS A 40 -4.25 -8.12 19.66
CA LYS A 40 -5.71 -7.94 19.77
C LYS A 40 -6.47 -8.95 18.93
N LEU A 41 -6.02 -9.22 17.70
CA LEU A 41 -6.61 -10.25 16.84
C LEU A 41 -6.54 -11.64 17.49
N THR A 42 -5.39 -12.00 18.08
CA THR A 42 -5.26 -13.26 18.82
C THR A 42 -6.23 -13.34 20.01
N SER A 43 -6.40 -12.24 20.74
CA SER A 43 -7.38 -12.16 21.83
C SER A 43 -8.82 -12.33 21.33
N ASP A 44 -9.19 -11.64 20.25
CA ASP A 44 -10.53 -11.73 19.65
C ASP A 44 -10.81 -13.15 19.11
N ALA A 45 -9.81 -13.78 18.50
CA ALA A 45 -9.90 -15.17 18.05
C ALA A 45 -10.08 -16.15 19.23
N ASN A 46 -9.31 -15.99 20.31
CA ASN A 46 -9.44 -16.82 21.51
C ASN A 46 -10.82 -16.66 22.16
N TYR A 47 -11.36 -15.44 22.20
CA TYR A 47 -12.71 -15.18 22.69
C TYR A 47 -13.77 -15.87 21.82
N ALA A 48 -13.62 -15.82 20.49
CA ALA A 48 -14.51 -16.52 19.56
C ALA A 48 -14.48 -18.04 19.77
N VAL A 49 -13.30 -18.63 19.96
CA VAL A 49 -13.15 -20.06 20.27
C VAL A 49 -13.86 -20.43 21.57
N ALA A 50 -13.73 -19.61 22.62
CA ALA A 50 -14.42 -19.82 23.88
C ALA A 50 -15.95 -19.77 23.71
N LEU A 51 -16.46 -18.78 22.97
CA LEU A 51 -17.88 -18.65 22.65
C LEU A 51 -18.43 -19.86 21.89
N PHE A 52 -17.75 -20.30 20.83
CA PHE A 52 -18.21 -21.44 20.03
C PHE A 52 -18.06 -22.77 20.77
N THR A 53 -17.06 -22.90 21.64
CA THR A 53 -16.96 -24.04 22.57
C THR A 53 -18.12 -24.05 23.55
N GLY A 54 -18.54 -22.87 24.04
CA GLY A 54 -19.73 -22.71 24.85
C GLY A 54 -20.99 -23.18 24.11
N PHE A 55 -21.17 -22.75 22.86
CA PHE A 55 -22.26 -23.21 22.00
C PHE A 55 -22.27 -24.73 21.79
N ALA A 56 -21.12 -25.35 21.58
CA ALA A 56 -21.04 -26.81 21.44
C ALA A 56 -21.55 -27.55 22.69
N ARG A 57 -21.52 -26.92 23.87
CA ARG A 57 -22.02 -27.48 25.14
C ARG A 57 -23.47 -27.12 25.43
N SER A 58 -23.87 -25.87 25.16
CA SER A 58 -25.18 -25.33 25.55
C SER A 58 -26.23 -25.34 24.43
N HIS A 59 -25.80 -25.53 23.17
CA HIS A 59 -26.60 -25.32 21.96
C HIS A 59 -27.29 -23.95 21.87
N GLN A 60 -26.82 -22.97 22.65
CA GLN A 60 -27.34 -21.61 22.66
C GLN A 60 -26.25 -20.64 22.23
N LEU A 61 -26.60 -19.76 21.29
CA LEU A 61 -25.68 -18.76 20.74
C LEU A 61 -26.32 -17.38 20.82
N GLY A 62 -25.71 -16.47 21.58
CA GLY A 62 -26.15 -15.08 21.63
C GLY A 62 -25.87 -14.37 20.30
N SER A 63 -26.91 -14.13 19.49
CA SER A 63 -26.77 -13.53 18.15
C SER A 63 -26.04 -12.18 18.15
N GLN A 64 -26.26 -11.35 19.17
CA GLN A 64 -25.59 -10.04 19.27
C GLN A 64 -24.10 -10.19 19.64
N GLU A 65 -23.78 -11.11 20.54
CA GLU A 65 -22.42 -11.33 21.04
C GLU A 65 -21.52 -11.95 19.98
N THR A 66 -22.05 -12.91 19.21
CA THR A 66 -21.30 -13.52 18.11
C THR A 66 -21.08 -12.58 16.95
N ARG A 67 -22.08 -11.77 16.59
CA ARG A 67 -21.89 -10.71 15.58
C ARG A 67 -20.81 -9.72 15.98
N ARG A 68 -20.83 -9.24 17.24
CA ARG A 68 -19.78 -8.33 17.77
C ARG A 68 -18.38 -8.96 17.71
N THR A 69 -18.29 -10.25 18.01
CA THR A 69 -17.01 -10.97 17.98
C THR A 69 -16.49 -11.12 16.55
N ILE A 70 -17.36 -11.50 15.63
CA ILE A 70 -17.05 -11.62 14.19
C ILE A 70 -16.65 -10.26 13.61
N ASP A 71 -17.40 -9.19 13.91
CA ASP A 71 -17.09 -7.83 13.47
C ASP A 71 -15.73 -7.36 14.00
N SER A 72 -15.40 -7.69 15.26
CA SER A 72 -14.11 -7.36 15.86
C SER A 72 -12.97 -8.06 15.11
N ILE A 73 -13.10 -9.35 14.81
CA ILE A 73 -12.11 -10.10 14.02
C ILE A 73 -11.95 -9.49 12.62
N TYR A 74 -13.03 -9.24 11.88
CA TYR A 74 -12.96 -8.62 10.55
C TYR A 74 -12.24 -7.28 10.59
N ARG A 75 -12.53 -6.46 11.59
CA ARG A 75 -11.87 -5.17 11.77
C ARG A 75 -10.38 -5.33 12.01
N ARG A 76 -9.98 -6.22 12.93
CA ARG A 76 -8.55 -6.47 13.23
C ARG A 76 -7.81 -7.05 12.05
N VAL A 77 -8.42 -7.94 11.26
CA VAL A 77 -7.83 -8.47 10.04
C VAL A 77 -7.61 -7.34 9.02
N GLY A 78 -8.60 -6.48 8.80
CA GLY A 78 -8.46 -5.35 7.89
C GLY A 78 -7.36 -4.37 8.32
N GLU A 79 -7.31 -4.02 9.60
CA GLU A 79 -6.25 -3.18 10.19
C GLU A 79 -4.87 -3.84 10.01
N LEU A 80 -4.76 -5.14 10.31
CA LEU A 80 -3.49 -5.87 10.23
C LEU A 80 -2.97 -6.00 8.80
N MET A 81 -3.84 -6.35 7.85
CA MET A 81 -3.47 -6.45 6.44
C MET A 81 -2.98 -5.11 5.90
N CYS A 82 -3.61 -4.00 6.27
CA CYS A 82 -3.14 -2.67 5.87
C CYS A 82 -1.73 -2.37 6.40
N LEU A 83 -1.45 -2.69 7.66
CA LEU A 83 -0.12 -2.49 8.25
C LEU A 83 0.94 -3.38 7.57
N ILE A 84 0.60 -4.63 7.27
CA ILE A 84 1.49 -5.54 6.52
C ILE A 84 1.79 -4.96 5.15
N ASP A 85 0.77 -4.54 4.40
CA ASP A 85 0.93 -3.98 3.06
C ASP A 85 1.74 -2.68 3.06
N ILE A 86 1.58 -1.83 4.07
CA ILE A 86 2.41 -0.62 4.23
C ILE A 86 3.87 -1.00 4.40
N VAL A 87 4.19 -1.96 5.27
CA VAL A 87 5.58 -2.43 5.48
C VAL A 87 6.12 -3.11 4.22
N HIS A 88 5.31 -3.95 3.58
CA HIS A 88 5.69 -4.70 2.39
C HIS A 88 5.97 -3.77 1.20
N ALA A 89 5.08 -2.81 0.96
CA ALA A 89 5.27 -1.79 -0.08
C ALA A 89 6.41 -0.81 0.27
N ALA A 90 6.64 -0.50 1.56
CA ALA A 90 7.80 0.29 1.98
C ALA A 90 9.13 -0.43 1.72
N ALA A 91 9.14 -1.77 1.71
CA ALA A 91 10.30 -2.57 1.33
C ALA A 91 10.53 -2.65 -0.19
N GLY A 92 9.64 -2.08 -1.01
CA GLY A 92 9.73 -2.08 -2.47
C GLY A 92 9.05 -3.27 -3.16
N GLU A 93 8.33 -4.10 -2.41
CA GLU A 93 7.62 -5.26 -2.95
C GLU A 93 6.22 -4.90 -3.48
N GLU A 94 5.71 -5.69 -4.43
CA GLU A 94 4.38 -5.49 -4.99
C GLU A 94 3.30 -5.95 -4.00
N ILE A 95 2.28 -5.11 -3.79
CA ILE A 95 1.13 -5.47 -2.96
C ILE A 95 0.31 -6.55 -3.68
N MET A 96 0.34 -7.78 -3.17
CA MET A 96 -0.36 -8.95 -3.70
C MET A 96 -1.64 -9.26 -2.88
N PRO A 97 -2.65 -9.92 -3.49
CA PRO A 97 -3.78 -9.33 -4.21
C PRO A 97 -4.78 -8.53 -3.31
N GLU A 98 -5.69 -7.80 -3.97
CA GLU A 98 -6.72 -6.92 -3.37
C GLU A 98 -7.40 -7.46 -2.09
N PRO A 99 -7.45 -6.69 -0.98
CA PRO A 99 -8.08 -7.13 0.27
C PRO A 99 -9.56 -7.41 0.03
N TYR A 100 -10.07 -8.57 0.46
CA TYR A 100 -11.46 -9.01 0.24
C TYR A 100 -12.50 -7.92 0.58
N GLU A 101 -13.63 -7.89 -0.14
CA GLU A 101 -14.68 -6.85 0.06
C GLU A 101 -15.15 -6.75 1.52
N SER A 102 -15.14 -7.87 2.26
CA SER A 102 -15.52 -7.93 3.67
C SER A 102 -14.59 -7.14 4.59
N ILE A 103 -13.33 -6.92 4.21
CA ILE A 103 -12.34 -6.20 5.01
C ILE A 103 -11.93 -4.85 4.40
N ASP A 104 -12.33 -4.55 3.15
CA ASP A 104 -11.98 -3.32 2.42
C ASP A 104 -12.30 -2.06 3.23
N PHE A 105 -13.43 -2.03 3.93
CA PHE A 105 -13.80 -0.88 4.77
C PHE A 105 -12.81 -0.66 5.93
N CYS A 106 -12.48 -1.72 6.66
CA CYS A 106 -11.59 -1.65 7.82
C CYS A 106 -10.16 -1.34 7.37
N TYR A 107 -9.71 -2.00 6.30
CA TYR A 107 -8.44 -1.75 5.64
C TYR A 107 -8.29 -0.29 5.22
N MET A 108 -9.28 0.28 4.52
CA MET A 108 -9.23 1.66 4.05
C MET A 108 -9.31 2.68 5.19
N THR A 109 -9.97 2.32 6.28
CA THR A 109 -10.03 3.16 7.47
C THR A 109 -8.65 3.25 8.13
N GLU A 110 -7.95 2.13 8.25
CA GLU A 110 -6.58 2.11 8.78
C GLU A 110 -5.63 2.87 7.85
N TYR A 111 -5.70 2.63 6.54
CA TYR A 111 -4.89 3.35 5.55
C TYR A 111 -5.05 4.87 5.67
N ARG A 112 -6.28 5.37 5.74
CA ARG A 112 -6.57 6.81 5.90
C ARG A 112 -6.04 7.36 7.22
N THR A 113 -6.08 6.56 8.28
CA THR A 113 -5.58 6.95 9.60
C THR A 113 -4.05 7.10 9.56
N MET A 114 -3.37 6.11 9.00
CA MET A 114 -1.92 6.10 8.81
C MET A 114 -1.45 7.23 7.89
N LEU A 115 -2.14 7.45 6.77
CA LEU A 115 -1.85 8.54 5.85
C LEU A 115 -2.03 9.92 6.53
N ARG A 116 -3.13 10.11 7.24
CA ARG A 116 -3.38 11.37 7.96
C ARG A 116 -2.31 11.66 9.00
N GLU A 117 -1.89 10.64 9.73
CA GLU A 117 -0.81 10.77 10.72
C GLU A 117 0.52 11.12 10.07
N ALA A 118 0.85 10.47 8.94
CA ALA A 118 2.05 10.79 8.18
C ALA A 118 2.04 12.26 7.72
N VAL A 119 0.91 12.75 7.19
CA VAL A 119 0.74 14.15 6.77
C VAL A 119 0.90 15.13 7.94
N ILE A 120 0.31 14.83 9.11
CA ILE A 120 0.48 15.65 10.32
C ILE A 120 1.96 15.73 10.74
N ARG A 121 2.70 14.63 10.54
CA ARG A 121 4.14 14.56 10.84
C ARG A 121 5.03 15.14 9.73
N GLY A 122 4.44 15.73 8.69
CA GLY A 122 5.16 16.48 7.65
C GLY A 122 5.33 15.76 6.32
N MET A 123 4.61 14.65 6.07
CA MET A 123 4.56 14.02 4.75
C MET A 123 3.88 14.97 3.74
N PRO A 124 4.53 15.31 2.61
CA PRO A 124 3.91 16.11 1.56
C PRO A 124 2.65 15.46 0.97
N ASP A 125 1.65 16.26 0.62
CA ASP A 125 0.41 15.77 0.00
C ASP A 125 0.65 15.09 -1.36
N ASP A 126 1.73 15.46 -2.05
CA ASP A 126 2.16 14.94 -3.34
C ASP A 126 3.22 13.83 -3.24
N TYR A 127 3.44 13.27 -2.04
CA TYR A 127 4.44 12.23 -1.81
C TYR A 127 4.19 10.98 -2.68
N LYS A 128 5.26 10.52 -3.34
CA LYS A 128 5.31 9.29 -4.15
C LYS A 128 6.62 8.52 -3.88
N GLY A 129 6.67 7.76 -2.78
CA GLY A 129 7.71 6.77 -2.45
C GLY A 129 9.14 7.30 -2.21
N PRO A 130 10.09 6.42 -1.86
CA PRO A 130 11.44 6.84 -1.49
C PRO A 130 12.33 6.88 -2.70
N ALA A 131 13.23 7.82 -2.84
CA ALA A 131 13.49 9.00 -2.08
C ALA A 131 13.01 10.20 -2.92
N GLN A 132 11.70 10.41 -3.13
CA GLN A 132 11.15 11.27 -4.20
C GLN A 132 11.56 10.88 -5.65
N ASN A 133 12.76 10.31 -5.88
CA ASN A 133 13.36 9.68 -7.05
C ASN A 133 14.82 9.26 -6.67
N PRO A 134 15.25 7.97 -6.68
CA PRO A 134 16.68 7.66 -6.82
C PRO A 134 17.00 6.43 -7.71
N TYR A 135 18.21 6.46 -8.28
CA TYR A 135 18.64 5.88 -9.56
C TYR A 135 18.89 4.36 -9.67
N ALA A 136 18.56 3.55 -8.66
CA ALA A 136 18.97 2.15 -8.62
C ALA A 136 17.82 1.21 -8.31
N VAL A 137 17.46 0.38 -9.30
CA VAL A 137 16.66 -0.83 -9.09
C VAL A 137 17.58 -1.89 -8.48
N SER A 138 17.26 -2.39 -7.30
CA SER A 138 17.91 -3.60 -6.77
C SER A 138 17.36 -4.81 -7.52
N LEU A 139 17.99 -5.15 -8.64
CA LEU A 139 17.78 -6.42 -9.32
C LEU A 139 18.60 -7.50 -8.61
N VAL A 140 18.17 -7.91 -7.42
CA VAL A 140 18.66 -9.17 -6.84
C VAL A 140 17.58 -10.21 -7.08
N GLN A 141 17.87 -11.10 -8.02
CA GLN A 141 17.15 -12.36 -8.15
C GLN A 141 17.25 -13.09 -6.79
N PRO A 142 16.14 -13.46 -6.12
CA PRO A 142 16.23 -14.21 -4.88
C PRO A 142 17.02 -15.49 -5.16
N GLY A 143 18.14 -15.68 -4.46
CA GLY A 143 19.14 -16.72 -4.69
C GLY A 143 18.68 -18.14 -4.33
N VAL A 144 17.38 -18.44 -4.44
CA VAL A 144 16.80 -19.73 -4.13
C VAL A 144 15.82 -20.10 -5.23
N GLY A 145 16.34 -20.46 -6.39
CA GLY A 145 15.51 -20.93 -7.49
C GLY A 145 16.37 -21.29 -8.68
N HIS A 146 16.58 -22.59 -8.86
CA HIS A 146 17.19 -23.25 -10.03
C HIS A 146 18.70 -23.50 -9.89
N GLY A 147 19.02 -24.68 -9.35
CA GLY A 147 20.33 -25.29 -9.57
C GLY A 147 20.53 -25.62 -11.05
N ASN A 148 21.79 -25.73 -11.48
CA ASN A 148 22.17 -26.09 -12.85
C ASN A 148 21.42 -27.36 -13.31
N GLY A 149 20.43 -27.21 -14.20
CA GLY A 149 19.64 -28.31 -14.76
C GLY A 149 18.12 -28.17 -14.71
N TYR A 150 17.57 -27.02 -14.30
CA TYR A 150 16.12 -26.81 -14.26
C TYR A 150 15.48 -26.81 -15.66
N THR A 151 14.45 -27.64 -15.84
CA THR A 151 13.58 -27.68 -17.02
C THR A 151 12.19 -27.17 -16.62
N LEU A 152 11.70 -26.17 -17.33
CA LEU A 152 10.40 -25.53 -17.12
C LEU A 152 9.25 -26.57 -17.15
N ASP A 153 8.31 -26.48 -16.21
CA ASP A 153 7.10 -27.32 -16.17
C ASP A 153 5.82 -26.55 -16.57
N GLU A 154 4.65 -27.21 -16.50
CA GLU A 154 3.37 -26.60 -16.91
C GLU A 154 2.85 -25.51 -15.94
N TYR A 155 3.48 -25.36 -14.77
CA TYR A 155 3.15 -24.35 -13.76
C TYR A 155 4.09 -23.13 -13.83
N ASP A 156 5.19 -23.22 -14.58
CA ASP A 156 6.03 -22.09 -14.99
C ASP A 156 5.32 -21.29 -16.10
N ASP A 157 4.32 -20.49 -15.70
CA ASP A 157 3.63 -19.63 -16.64
C ASP A 157 4.51 -18.46 -17.11
N ASP A 158 4.27 -18.05 -18.35
CA ASP A 158 4.87 -16.88 -18.99
C ASP A 158 4.56 -15.57 -18.21
N PHE A 159 3.69 -15.64 -17.20
CA PHE A 159 3.32 -14.56 -16.31
C PHE A 159 4.35 -14.40 -15.17
N SER A 160 4.77 -15.50 -14.54
CA SER A 160 5.80 -15.54 -13.48
C SER A 160 7.22 -15.50 -14.06
N ALA A 161 7.43 -16.05 -15.26
CA ALA A 161 8.70 -15.98 -15.99
C ALA A 161 9.01 -14.56 -16.54
N ARG A 162 7.99 -13.70 -16.66
CA ARG A 162 8.12 -12.30 -17.10
C ARG A 162 8.24 -11.32 -15.94
N PHE A 163 9.02 -11.69 -14.92
CA PHE A 163 9.55 -10.76 -13.90
C PHE A 163 10.30 -9.56 -14.51
N THR A 164 10.64 -9.62 -15.81
CA THR A 164 11.21 -8.55 -16.64
C THR A 164 10.17 -7.74 -17.42
N ARG A 165 8.91 -7.67 -16.96
CA ARG A 165 7.99 -6.66 -17.52
C ARG A 165 8.51 -5.28 -17.17
N ARG A 166 8.93 -4.50 -18.18
CA ARG A 166 9.11 -3.05 -18.04
C ARG A 166 7.78 -2.50 -17.53
N GLU A 167 7.80 -1.97 -16.32
CA GLU A 167 6.69 -1.24 -15.73
C GLU A 167 6.09 -0.28 -16.78
N GLU A 168 4.76 -0.23 -16.89
CA GLU A 168 4.11 0.79 -17.72
C GLU A 168 4.65 2.16 -17.30
N PRO A 169 5.05 3.04 -18.25
CA PRO A 169 5.60 4.33 -17.91
C PRO A 169 4.62 5.07 -17.00
N ARG A 170 4.98 5.23 -15.72
CA ARG A 170 4.21 6.07 -14.80
C ARG A 170 4.10 7.47 -15.43
N ASP A 171 2.94 8.13 -15.31
CA ASP A 171 2.74 9.48 -15.82
C ASP A 171 3.64 10.48 -15.07
N ARG A 172 4.83 10.69 -15.63
CA ARG A 172 5.93 11.52 -15.13
C ARG A 172 5.65 12.99 -15.48
N LYS A 173 5.01 13.73 -14.59
CA LYS A 173 4.86 15.20 -14.72
C LYS A 173 5.33 15.88 -13.44
N LEU A 174 6.36 16.71 -13.56
CA LEU A 174 6.76 17.65 -12.51
C LEU A 174 6.01 18.97 -12.76
N VAL A 175 5.28 19.44 -11.75
CA VAL A 175 4.51 20.69 -11.82
C VAL A 175 5.07 21.65 -10.79
N PHE A 176 5.59 22.79 -11.25
CA PHE A 176 6.12 23.84 -10.38
C PHE A 176 5.31 25.11 -10.61
N ARG A 177 4.90 25.76 -9.51
CA ARG A 177 4.34 27.11 -9.60
C ARG A 177 5.48 28.10 -9.56
N CYS A 178 5.57 28.95 -10.55
CA CYS A 178 6.62 29.97 -10.64
C CYS A 178 6.03 31.26 -11.18
N THR A 179 6.68 32.37 -10.85
CA THR A 179 6.40 33.67 -11.43
C THR A 179 6.80 33.69 -12.91
N LYS A 180 6.24 34.64 -13.68
CA LYS A 180 6.56 34.77 -15.11
C LYS A 180 8.07 34.95 -15.38
N SER A 181 8.76 35.68 -14.51
CA SER A 181 10.21 35.88 -14.57
C SER A 181 11.02 34.59 -14.31
N GLU A 182 10.55 33.75 -13.39
CA GLU A 182 11.17 32.46 -13.10
C GLU A 182 10.92 31.46 -14.23
N LEU A 183 9.71 31.45 -14.80
CA LEU A 183 9.39 30.66 -15.98
C LEU A 183 10.32 30.99 -17.15
N ASP A 184 10.61 32.26 -17.41
CA ASP A 184 11.53 32.68 -18.47
C ASP A 184 12.99 32.28 -18.21
N ALA A 185 13.40 32.19 -16.93
CA ALA A 185 14.70 31.63 -16.57
C ALA A 185 14.73 30.12 -16.80
N ILE A 186 13.69 29.39 -16.35
CA ILE A 186 13.58 27.94 -16.49
C ILE A 186 13.53 27.54 -17.97
N LYS A 187 12.76 28.24 -18.81
CA LYS A 187 12.68 28.00 -20.27
C LYS A 187 14.05 28.09 -20.95
N ARG A 188 14.89 29.05 -20.55
CA ARG A 188 16.25 29.19 -21.08
C ARG A 188 17.13 27.98 -20.75
N TYR A 189 17.07 27.50 -19.50
CA TYR A 189 17.83 26.31 -19.10
C TYR A 189 17.25 25.01 -19.69
N ALA A 190 15.94 24.88 -19.79
CA ALA A 190 15.28 23.69 -20.35
C ALA A 190 15.61 23.50 -21.84
N ASN A 191 15.68 24.58 -22.61
CA ASN A 191 16.09 24.53 -24.02
C ASN A 191 17.55 24.13 -24.23
N ILE A 192 18.43 24.47 -23.28
CA ILE A 192 19.86 24.09 -23.34
C ILE A 192 20.03 22.58 -23.09
N ILE A 193 19.15 21.99 -22.27
CA ILE A 193 19.24 20.59 -21.82
C ILE A 193 18.25 19.68 -22.58
N ASP A 194 17.54 20.23 -23.58
CA ASP A 194 16.55 19.54 -24.42
C ASP A 194 15.41 18.85 -23.65
N ILE A 195 14.92 19.52 -22.60
CA ILE A 195 13.81 19.04 -21.77
C ILE A 195 12.49 19.58 -22.33
N LYS A 196 11.57 18.68 -22.71
CA LYS A 196 10.21 19.03 -23.16
C LYS A 196 9.35 19.48 -21.96
N PHE A 197 8.71 20.64 -22.07
CA PHE A 197 7.80 21.18 -21.04
C PHE A 197 6.47 21.62 -21.67
N THR A 198 5.40 21.62 -20.85
CA THR A 198 4.06 22.10 -21.21
C THR A 198 3.61 23.14 -20.21
N GLU A 199 3.26 24.34 -20.68
CA GLU A 199 2.73 25.43 -19.86
C GLU A 199 1.22 25.21 -19.63
N GLU A 200 0.77 25.29 -18.38
CA GLU A 200 -0.66 25.26 -18.02
C GLU A 200 -0.98 26.54 -17.24
N GLU A 201 -1.88 27.37 -17.78
CA GLU A 201 -2.36 28.57 -17.10
C GLU A 201 -3.32 28.18 -15.97
N ILE A 202 -3.01 28.65 -14.75
CA ILE A 202 -3.94 28.54 -13.62
C ILE A 202 -4.98 29.65 -13.78
N HIS A 203 -6.14 29.33 -14.35
CA HIS A 203 -7.30 30.22 -14.25
C HIS A 203 -7.76 30.25 -12.78
N HIS A 204 -7.52 31.36 -12.10
CA HIS A 204 -8.14 31.63 -10.80
C HIS A 204 -9.65 31.78 -11.02
N ALA A 205 -10.43 30.89 -10.39
CA ALA A 205 -11.86 31.08 -10.17
C ALA A 205 -12.09 32.11 -9.06
#